data_AF-A0A7Y4XCF0-F1
#
_entry.id   AF-A0A7Y4XCF0-F1
#
_cell.length_a   1.000
_cell.length_b   1.000
_cell.length_c   1.000
_cell.angle_alpha   90.00
_cell.angle_beta   90.00
_cell.angle_gamma   90.00
#
_symmetry.space_group_name_H-M   'P 1'
#
loop_
_entity.id
_entity.type
_entity.pdbx_description
1 polymer ?
#
loop_
_entity_poly.entity_id
_entity_poly.type
_entity_poly.pdbx_seq_one_letter_code
_entity_poly.pdbx_strand_id
1 'polypeptide(L)'
;LLLQRSGRLHRHQRANRLPLLVQPTMWVAAHDPADQLNFGVNAFVYDEHVLLRSHLAIRDKTQIEIPGEVSGLIEFVYDDRACPDELDETMRARWDATAARLKQKRAEKEAKARGSLLLTPHAADFFEDFNPQLEEDNPEFHKTLQAATRDDDTPSLQVVVLRQAERHRVQVKHFNDARWLLERSVNLASRSIVSQLIAQGADPAWKEEPLLRHHRLITLDETDQCELGNYRLRLDQNCGIVITKTLPKTSPKTPEEN
;
A
#
# COMPACT_ATOMS: atom_id res chain seq x y z
N LEU A 1 14.15 0.24 6.01
CA LEU A 1 13.82 0.38 4.56
C LEU A 1 14.81 1.24 3.78
N LEU A 2 15.22 2.43 4.26
CA LEU A 2 16.20 3.27 3.56
C LEU A 2 17.50 2.52 3.24
N LEU A 3 18.10 1.86 4.23
CA LEU A 3 19.32 1.05 4.06
C LEU A 3 19.14 -0.13 3.08
N GLN A 4 17.96 -0.74 3.06
CA GLN A 4 17.66 -1.81 2.09
C GLN A 4 17.61 -1.26 0.66
N ARG A 5 17.07 -0.04 0.47
CA ARG A 5 17.06 0.65 -0.83
C ARG A 5 18.47 1.09 -1.23
N SER A 6 19.27 1.59 -0.28
CA SER A 6 20.67 1.95 -0.52
C SER A 6 21.55 0.75 -0.85
N GLY A 7 21.20 -0.47 -0.43
CA GLY A 7 21.88 -1.70 -0.86
C GLY A 7 21.84 -1.97 -2.38
N ARG A 8 21.05 -1.21 -3.15
CA ARG A 8 21.07 -1.21 -4.62
C ARG A 8 22.12 -0.24 -5.18
N LEU A 9 22.49 0.78 -4.42
CA LEU A 9 23.51 1.75 -4.77
C LEU A 9 24.87 1.07 -4.79
N HIS A 10 25.50 1.12 -5.95
CA HIS A 10 26.84 0.56 -6.18
C HIS A 10 26.99 -0.92 -5.77
N ARG A 11 25.88 -1.69 -5.77
CA ARG A 11 25.82 -3.11 -5.38
C ARG A 11 26.88 -3.99 -6.05
N HIS A 12 27.23 -3.68 -7.30
CA HIS A 12 28.27 -4.37 -8.05
C HIS A 12 29.48 -3.46 -8.22
N GLN A 13 30.67 -4.00 -7.95
CA GLN A 13 31.93 -3.31 -8.28
C GLN A 13 32.04 -3.13 -9.79
N ARG A 14 32.37 -1.91 -10.21
CA ARG A 14 32.52 -1.53 -11.63
C ARG A 14 33.61 -0.49 -11.74
N ALA A 15 34.54 -0.68 -12.67
CA ALA A 15 35.67 0.22 -12.89
C ALA A 15 35.29 1.50 -13.67
N ASN A 16 34.17 1.48 -14.40
CA ASN A 16 33.78 2.52 -15.35
C ASN A 16 32.64 3.43 -14.86
N ARG A 17 32.66 3.84 -13.58
CA ARG A 17 31.68 4.83 -13.08
C ARG A 17 32.01 6.21 -13.63
N LEU A 18 30.97 6.99 -13.96
CA LEU A 18 31.14 8.39 -14.34
C LEU A 18 31.77 9.18 -13.19
N PRO A 19 32.63 10.18 -13.45
CA PRO A 19 33.34 10.92 -12.40
C PRO A 19 32.44 11.49 -11.29
N LEU A 20 31.24 11.97 -11.65
CA LEU A 20 30.28 12.54 -10.69
C LEU A 20 29.55 11.48 -9.85
N LEU A 21 29.69 10.19 -10.17
CA LEU A 21 29.00 9.07 -9.54
C LEU A 21 29.99 8.02 -9.01
N VAL A 22 31.23 8.43 -8.71
CA VAL A 22 32.23 7.53 -8.10
C VAL A 22 31.84 7.25 -6.65
N GLN A 23 31.40 8.29 -5.93
CA GLN A 23 30.95 8.17 -4.55
C GLN A 23 29.51 7.65 -4.50
N PRO A 24 29.22 6.60 -3.71
CA PRO A 24 27.85 6.13 -3.50
C PRO A 24 27.08 7.15 -2.65
N THR A 25 26.28 7.98 -3.31
CA THR A 25 25.45 8.99 -2.63
C THR A 25 23.97 8.60 -2.64
N MET A 26 23.33 8.61 -1.45
CA MET A 26 21.89 8.46 -1.30
C MET A 26 21.28 9.83 -0.96
N TRP A 27 20.35 10.31 -1.77
CA TRP A 27 19.58 11.52 -1.47
C TRP A 27 18.26 11.13 -0.81
N VAL A 28 17.98 11.74 0.34
CA VAL A 28 16.74 11.53 1.07
C VAL A 28 15.92 12.81 0.91
N ALA A 29 14.73 12.68 0.32
CA ALA A 29 13.80 13.80 0.25
C ALA A 29 13.36 14.17 1.68
N ALA A 30 13.84 15.33 2.15
CA ALA A 30 13.41 15.92 3.40
C ALA A 30 12.33 16.98 3.14
N HIS A 31 11.45 17.18 4.11
CA HIS A 31 10.49 18.28 4.07
C HIS A 31 11.18 19.61 4.39
N ASP A 32 10.58 20.71 3.93
CA ASP A 32 11.10 22.07 4.09
C ASP A 32 11.38 22.40 5.57
N PRO A 33 12.57 22.94 5.92
CA PRO A 33 12.88 23.38 7.28
C PRO A 33 11.88 24.38 7.89
N ALA A 34 11.13 25.11 7.06
CA ALA A 34 10.10 26.05 7.52
C ALA A 34 8.80 25.36 7.97
N ASP A 35 8.57 24.11 7.56
CA ASP A 35 7.40 23.33 7.92
C ASP A 35 7.75 22.42 9.10
N GLN A 36 6.91 22.39 10.16
CA GLN A 36 7.12 21.54 11.33
C GLN A 36 7.13 20.06 10.92
N LEU A 37 8.29 19.49 10.57
CA LEU A 37 8.53 18.11 10.12
C LEU A 37 7.24 17.35 9.73
N ASN A 38 6.72 17.60 8.54
CA ASN A 38 5.43 17.05 8.12
C ASN A 38 5.63 15.88 7.15
N PHE A 39 5.31 14.65 7.54
CA PHE A 39 5.52 13.47 6.69
C PHE A 39 4.51 13.29 5.55
N GLY A 40 3.47 14.13 5.48
CA GLY A 40 2.47 14.14 4.42
C GLY A 40 1.88 12.76 4.14
N VAL A 41 1.86 12.37 2.86
CA VAL A 41 1.27 11.09 2.43
C VAL A 41 2.00 9.86 2.97
N ASN A 42 3.27 9.99 3.37
CA ASN A 42 4.04 8.86 3.90
C ASN A 42 3.50 8.38 5.25
N ALA A 43 2.86 9.27 6.03
CA ALA A 43 2.25 8.90 7.31
C ALA A 43 1.01 8.00 7.17
N PHE A 44 0.45 7.89 5.96
CA PHE A 44 -0.61 6.90 5.67
C PHE A 44 -0.05 5.50 5.39
N VAL A 45 1.23 5.39 5.02
CA VAL A 45 1.88 4.14 4.62
C VAL A 45 2.79 3.59 5.72
N TYR A 46 3.50 4.48 6.41
CA TYR A 46 4.43 4.15 7.48
C TYR A 46 3.97 4.76 8.80
N ASP A 47 4.25 4.08 9.91
CA ASP A 47 3.96 4.66 11.20
C ASP A 47 4.81 5.92 11.46
N GLU A 48 4.15 6.98 11.90
CA GLU A 48 4.79 8.28 12.10
C GLU A 48 5.93 8.23 13.12
N HIS A 49 5.82 7.40 14.17
CA HIS A 49 6.88 7.31 15.17
C HIS A 49 8.17 6.72 14.55
N VAL A 50 8.01 5.73 13.66
CA VAL A 50 9.12 5.13 12.93
C VAL A 50 9.73 6.14 11.94
N LEU A 51 8.91 6.96 11.27
CA LEU A 51 9.39 8.03 10.40
C LEU A 51 10.17 9.10 11.18
N LEU A 52 9.64 9.51 12.33
CA LEU A 52 10.28 10.46 13.26
C LEU A 52 11.64 9.95 13.71
N ARG A 53 11.71 8.73 14.24
CA ARG A 53 12.98 8.12 14.65
C ARG A 53 13.96 7.94 13.49
N SER A 54 13.47 7.54 12.33
CA SER A 54 14.30 7.41 11.13
C SER A 54 14.90 8.74 10.70
N HIS A 55 14.13 9.83 10.77
CA HIS A 55 14.63 11.18 10.49
C HIS A 55 15.69 11.59 11.51
N LEU A 56 15.42 11.44 12.80
CA LEU A 56 16.37 11.78 13.87
C LEU A 56 17.68 10.98 13.76
N ALA A 57 17.62 9.72 13.34
CA ALA A 57 18.80 8.86 13.19
C ALA A 57 19.79 9.34 12.11
N ILE A 58 19.30 10.06 11.09
CA ILE A 58 20.09 10.41 9.89
C ILE A 58 20.21 11.90 9.62
N ARG A 59 19.41 12.76 10.25
CA ARG A 59 19.34 14.21 9.94
C ARG A 59 20.69 14.92 10.08
N ASP A 60 21.51 14.47 11.03
CA ASP A 60 22.81 15.06 11.35
C ASP A 60 23.98 14.27 10.72
N LYS A 61 23.69 13.25 9.89
CA LYS A 61 24.70 12.41 9.24
C LYS A 61 24.99 12.88 7.83
N THR A 62 26.28 13.06 7.54
CA THR A 62 26.79 13.33 6.18
C THR A 62 27.27 12.05 5.47
N GLN A 63 27.56 11.00 6.24
CA GLN A 63 28.00 9.69 5.75
C GLN A 63 27.45 8.57 6.66
N ILE A 64 27.36 7.36 6.11
CA ILE A 64 26.99 6.15 6.85
C ILE A 64 28.02 5.08 6.51
N GLU A 65 28.73 4.58 7.52
CA GLU A 65 29.67 3.48 7.38
C GLU A 65 28.93 2.14 7.30
N ILE A 66 29.20 1.38 6.24
CA ILE A 66 28.59 0.05 6.02
C ILE A 66 29.71 -1.00 6.02
N PRO A 67 29.61 -2.05 6.85
CA PRO A 67 28.46 -2.44 7.68
C PRO A 67 28.42 -1.80 9.08
N GLY A 68 29.44 -1.05 9.50
CA GLY A 68 29.66 -0.66 10.90
C GLY A 68 28.50 0.05 11.59
N GLU A 69 27.82 0.99 10.93
CA GLU A 69 26.74 1.78 11.53
C GLU A 69 25.34 1.21 11.27
N VAL A 70 25.22 0.14 10.48
CA VAL A 70 23.91 -0.40 10.05
C VAL A 70 23.09 -0.87 11.24
N SER A 71 23.67 -1.67 12.14
CA SER A 71 22.96 -2.19 13.31
C SER A 71 22.55 -1.07 14.26
N GLY A 72 23.45 -0.12 14.55
CA GLY A 72 23.16 1.00 15.44
C GLY A 72 22.03 1.90 14.91
N LEU A 73 21.95 2.13 13.60
CA LEU A 73 20.84 2.86 12.99
C LEU A 73 19.51 2.11 13.10
N ILE A 74 19.52 0.78 12.96
CA ILE A 74 18.30 -0.03 13.09
C ILE A 74 17.84 -0.05 14.55
N GLU A 75 18.76 -0.28 15.48
CA GLU A 75 18.47 -0.26 16.93
C GLU A 75 17.92 1.11 17.34
N PHE A 76 18.54 2.21 16.89
CA PHE A 76 18.04 3.57 17.16
C PHE A 76 16.60 3.80 16.70
N VAL A 77 16.09 3.06 15.72
CA VAL A 77 14.72 3.23 15.21
C VAL A 77 13.71 2.29 15.87
N TYR A 78 14.14 1.09 16.29
CA TYR A 78 13.22 0.02 16.68
C TYR A 78 13.30 -0.44 18.14
N ASP A 79 14.37 -0.13 18.86
CA ASP A 79 14.47 -0.50 20.27
C ASP A 79 13.49 0.30 21.17
N ASP A 80 13.34 -0.11 22.42
CA ASP A 80 12.48 0.55 23.40
C ASP A 80 13.18 1.70 24.15
N ARG A 81 14.09 2.43 23.48
CA ARG A 81 14.82 3.56 24.11
C ARG A 81 13.90 4.72 24.47
N ALA A 82 14.34 5.49 25.47
CA ALA A 82 13.73 6.77 25.82
C ALA A 82 13.96 7.84 24.74
N CYS A 83 13.14 8.89 24.79
CA CYS A 83 13.34 10.09 23.98
C CYS A 83 14.73 10.69 24.27
N PRO A 84 15.53 11.07 23.25
CA PRO A 84 16.80 11.75 23.47
C PRO A 84 16.64 13.07 24.24
N ASP A 85 17.57 13.34 25.14
CA ASP A 85 17.52 14.51 26.03
C ASP A 85 17.73 15.83 25.28
N GLU A 86 18.42 15.79 24.13
CA GLU A 86 18.77 16.95 23.31
C GLU A 86 17.59 17.49 22.49
N LEU A 87 16.45 16.80 22.50
CA LEU A 87 15.24 17.28 21.81
C LEU A 87 14.56 18.40 22.60
N ASP A 88 14.06 19.39 21.87
CA ASP A 88 13.22 20.44 22.45
C ASP A 88 11.87 19.87 22.96
N GLU A 89 11.16 20.68 23.74
CA GLU A 89 9.91 20.25 24.37
C GLU A 89 8.81 19.89 23.36
N THR A 90 8.80 20.54 22.18
CA THR A 90 7.80 20.27 21.14
C THR A 90 8.05 18.90 20.51
N MET A 91 9.30 18.59 20.20
CA MET A 91 9.74 17.32 19.64
C MET A 91 9.61 16.18 20.63
N ARG A 92 9.87 16.43 21.92
CA ARG A 92 9.64 15.47 23.00
C ARG A 92 8.16 15.13 23.15
N ALA A 93 7.29 16.14 23.19
CA ALA A 93 5.83 15.92 23.22
C ALA A 93 5.35 15.11 22.00
N ARG A 94 5.88 15.40 20.81
CA ARG A 94 5.57 14.63 19.59
C ARG A 94 6.10 13.20 19.64
N TRP A 95 7.31 12.98 20.17
CA TRP A 95 7.87 11.66 20.38
C TRP A 95 6.93 10.82 21.25
N ASP A 96 6.55 11.33 22.41
CA ASP A 96 5.71 10.60 23.37
C ASP A 96 4.32 10.29 22.80
N ALA A 97 3.69 11.28 22.15
CA ALA A 97 2.39 11.10 21.52
C ALA A 97 2.42 10.04 20.41
N THR A 98 3.44 10.08 19.55
CA THR A 98 3.58 9.11 18.46
C THR A 98 3.98 7.72 18.96
N ALA A 99 4.81 7.63 20.00
CA ALA A 99 5.20 6.37 20.66
C ALA A 99 3.99 5.69 21.31
N ALA A 100 3.17 6.45 22.05
CA ALA A 100 1.95 5.94 22.67
C ALA A 100 0.98 5.39 21.62
N ARG A 101 0.79 6.11 20.51
CA ARG A 101 -0.04 5.65 19.38
C ARG A 101 0.52 4.38 18.73
N LEU A 102 1.83 4.28 18.52
CA LEU A 102 2.46 3.07 17.98
C LEU A 102 2.25 1.88 18.93
N LYS A 103 2.43 2.07 20.23
CA LYS A 103 2.20 1.04 21.25
C LYS A 103 0.75 0.58 21.27
N GLN A 104 -0.20 1.51 21.20
CA GLN A 104 -1.63 1.19 21.11
C GLN A 104 -1.93 0.36 19.85
N LYS A 105 -1.49 0.81 18.67
CA LYS A 105 -1.67 0.06 17.41
C LYS A 105 -1.08 -1.34 17.49
N ARG A 106 0.11 -1.51 18.08
CA ARG A 106 0.73 -2.84 18.29
C ARG A 106 -0.14 -3.72 19.18
N ALA A 107 -0.63 -3.20 20.30
CA ALA A 107 -1.50 -3.95 21.21
C ALA A 107 -2.83 -4.35 20.54
N GLU A 108 -3.44 -3.46 19.75
CA GLU A 108 -4.65 -3.76 18.97
C GLU A 108 -4.39 -4.87 17.94
N LYS A 109 -3.24 -4.82 17.24
CA LYS A 109 -2.81 -5.83 16.27
C LYS A 109 -2.55 -7.18 16.92
N GLU A 110 -1.84 -7.22 18.04
CA GLU A 110 -1.62 -8.44 18.82
C GLU A 110 -2.94 -9.04 19.32
N ALA A 111 -3.87 -8.19 19.79
CA ALA A 111 -5.19 -8.64 20.21
C ALA A 111 -6.01 -9.24 19.06
N LYS A 112 -5.99 -8.62 17.88
CA LYS A 112 -6.64 -9.15 16.68
C LYS A 112 -6.01 -10.47 16.23
N ALA A 113 -4.68 -10.54 16.20
CA ALA A 113 -3.94 -11.72 15.76
C ALA A 113 -4.22 -12.94 16.64
N ARG A 114 -4.39 -12.77 17.96
CA ARG A 114 -4.75 -13.87 18.88
C ARG A 114 -6.00 -14.65 18.46
N GLY A 115 -6.95 -14.01 17.76
CA GLY A 115 -8.15 -14.68 17.26
C GLY A 115 -7.96 -15.47 15.96
N SER A 116 -6.79 -15.37 15.32
CA SER A 116 -6.48 -16.01 14.03
C SER A 116 -5.22 -16.87 14.07
N LEU A 117 -4.49 -16.88 15.20
CA LEU A 117 -3.35 -17.77 15.39
C LEU A 117 -3.86 -19.20 15.61
N LEU A 118 -3.23 -20.16 14.93
CA LEU A 118 -3.33 -21.55 15.34
C LEU A 118 -2.83 -21.70 16.77
N LEU A 119 -3.46 -22.60 17.52
CA LEU A 119 -2.95 -22.99 18.82
C LEU A 119 -1.49 -23.45 18.73
N THR A 120 -0.76 -23.29 19.84
CA THR A 120 0.61 -23.78 19.91
C THR A 120 0.64 -25.31 19.78
N PRO A 121 1.74 -25.92 19.28
CA PRO A 121 1.82 -27.37 19.08
C PRO A 121 1.61 -28.24 20.34
N HIS A 122 1.61 -27.63 21.53
CA HIS A 122 1.46 -28.30 22.83
C HIS A 122 0.08 -28.06 23.46
N ALA A 123 -0.84 -27.36 22.77
CA ALA A 123 -2.19 -27.17 23.29
C ALA A 123 -2.95 -28.49 23.27
N ALA A 124 -3.64 -28.81 24.37
CA ALA A 124 -4.41 -30.04 24.51
C ALA A 124 -5.48 -30.17 23.41
N ASP A 125 -6.08 -29.05 23.03
CA ASP A 125 -7.19 -28.98 22.08
C ASP A 125 -6.73 -28.68 20.65
N PHE A 126 -5.42 -28.80 20.35
CA PHE A 126 -4.85 -28.45 19.04
C PHE A 126 -5.54 -29.16 17.86
N PHE A 127 -5.94 -30.42 18.03
CA PHE A 127 -6.64 -31.18 17.00
C PHE A 127 -8.14 -30.83 16.88
N GLU A 128 -8.70 -30.14 17.88
CA GLU A 128 -10.09 -29.70 17.92
C GLU A 128 -10.25 -28.25 17.43
N ASP A 129 -9.16 -27.50 17.36
CA ASP A 129 -9.09 -26.14 16.80
C ASP A 129 -9.19 -26.14 15.26
N PHE A 130 -10.40 -26.40 14.77
CA PHE A 130 -10.73 -26.20 13.37
C PHE A 130 -11.07 -24.72 13.15
N ASN A 131 -10.13 -23.95 12.58
CA ASN A 131 -10.43 -22.62 12.07
C ASN A 131 -11.21 -22.74 10.74
N PRO A 132 -12.51 -22.41 10.68
CA PRO A 132 -13.36 -22.67 9.50
C PRO A 132 -13.17 -21.64 8.37
N GLN A 133 -12.20 -20.74 8.46
CA GLN A 133 -12.10 -19.54 7.62
C GLN A 133 -11.28 -19.79 6.34
N LEU A 134 -11.76 -20.72 5.51
CA LEU A 134 -11.04 -21.27 4.34
C LEU A 134 -11.10 -20.41 3.05
N GLU A 135 -11.80 -19.26 3.04
CA GLU A 135 -11.94 -18.41 1.85
C GLU A 135 -11.15 -17.09 1.95
N GLU A 136 -9.81 -17.20 2.09
CA GLU A 136 -8.91 -16.04 2.11
C GLU A 136 -8.93 -15.22 0.81
N ASP A 137 -9.22 -15.84 -0.34
CA ASP A 137 -9.10 -15.21 -1.66
C ASP A 137 -10.33 -14.40 -2.09
N ASN A 138 -11.44 -14.47 -1.36
CA ASN A 138 -12.67 -13.79 -1.74
C ASN A 138 -12.69 -12.34 -1.24
N PRO A 139 -12.62 -11.33 -2.13
CA PRO A 139 -12.60 -9.91 -1.73
C PRO A 139 -13.92 -9.44 -1.09
N GLU A 140 -14.98 -10.24 -1.15
CA GLU A 140 -16.27 -9.98 -0.51
C GLU A 140 -16.34 -10.55 0.92
N PHE A 141 -15.51 -11.54 1.27
CA PHE A 141 -15.44 -12.05 2.64
C PHE A 141 -14.71 -11.05 3.54
N HIS A 142 -15.21 -10.94 4.78
CA HIS A 142 -14.93 -9.87 5.74
C HIS A 142 -13.49 -9.33 5.69
N LYS A 143 -13.38 -8.00 5.53
CA LYS A 143 -12.14 -7.19 5.72
C LYS A 143 -11.35 -7.57 6.97
N THR A 144 -12.01 -8.11 7.99
CA THR A 144 -11.41 -8.56 9.24
C THR A 144 -10.49 -9.78 9.07
N LEU A 145 -10.78 -10.67 8.13
CA LEU A 145 -10.12 -11.98 7.94
C LEU A 145 -8.99 -11.94 6.91
N GLN A 146 -9.22 -11.31 5.75
CA GLN A 146 -8.16 -11.10 4.76
C GLN A 146 -7.07 -10.16 5.32
N ALA A 147 -7.46 -9.21 6.18
CA ALA A 147 -6.54 -8.37 6.95
C ALA A 147 -6.06 -9.02 8.27
N ALA A 148 -6.32 -10.31 8.51
CA ALA A 148 -5.84 -11.02 9.70
C ALA A 148 -4.45 -11.64 9.47
N THR A 149 -4.13 -12.06 8.24
CA THR A 149 -2.83 -12.65 7.88
C THR A 149 -1.89 -11.66 7.19
N ARG A 150 -2.43 -10.59 6.59
CA ARG A 150 -1.68 -9.41 6.11
C ARG A 150 -2.27 -8.15 6.72
N ASP A 151 -1.49 -7.50 7.57
CA ASP A 151 -1.86 -6.28 8.29
C ASP A 151 -1.73 -5.01 7.43
N ASP A 152 -1.97 -5.14 6.13
CA ASP A 152 -2.09 -4.01 5.21
C ASP A 152 -3.54 -3.52 5.28
N ASP A 153 -3.75 -2.37 5.94
CA ASP A 153 -5.07 -1.71 6.06
C ASP A 153 -5.65 -1.22 4.72
N THR A 154 -4.87 -1.35 3.63
CA THR A 154 -5.27 -0.90 2.30
C THR A 154 -5.85 -2.06 1.51
N PRO A 155 -7.18 -2.08 1.26
CA PRO A 155 -7.78 -3.16 0.49
C PRO A 155 -7.25 -3.09 -0.95
N SER A 156 -6.87 -4.25 -1.49
CA SER A 156 -6.41 -4.38 -2.86
C SER A 156 -7.32 -5.32 -3.64
N LEU A 157 -7.52 -5.06 -4.94
CA LEU A 157 -8.44 -5.80 -5.78
C LEU A 157 -7.85 -6.02 -7.16
N GLN A 158 -7.89 -7.27 -7.64
CA GLN A 158 -7.50 -7.62 -9.00
C GLN A 158 -8.62 -7.25 -9.97
N VAL A 159 -8.26 -6.49 -11.00
CA VAL A 159 -9.18 -5.96 -11.99
C VAL A 159 -8.66 -6.26 -13.38
N VAL A 160 -9.50 -6.83 -14.24
CA VAL A 160 -9.20 -6.97 -15.66
C VAL A 160 -9.67 -5.71 -16.38
N VAL A 161 -8.76 -5.08 -17.11
CA VAL A 161 -9.04 -3.83 -17.85
C VAL A 161 -9.15 -4.13 -19.32
N LEU A 162 -10.33 -3.88 -19.91
CA LEU A 162 -10.61 -4.07 -21.32
C LEU A 162 -10.99 -2.75 -21.98
N ARG A 163 -10.66 -2.57 -23.27
CA ARG A 163 -11.27 -1.52 -24.07
C ARG A 163 -12.69 -1.91 -24.49
N GLN A 164 -13.53 -0.93 -24.81
CA GLN A 164 -14.90 -1.18 -25.25
C GLN A 164 -14.98 -2.12 -26.45
N ALA A 165 -14.05 -2.00 -27.41
CA ALA A 165 -13.94 -2.90 -28.56
C ALA A 165 -13.61 -4.35 -28.17
N GLU A 166 -12.94 -4.58 -27.04
CA GLU A 166 -12.50 -5.89 -26.56
C GLU A 166 -13.52 -6.58 -25.65
N ARG A 167 -14.59 -5.88 -25.25
CA ARG A 167 -15.59 -6.38 -24.28
C ARG A 167 -16.26 -7.69 -24.72
N HIS A 168 -16.32 -7.98 -26.02
CA HIS A 168 -16.83 -9.23 -26.55
C HIS A 168 -16.02 -10.48 -26.12
N ARG A 169 -14.79 -10.30 -25.63
CA ARG A 169 -13.87 -11.38 -25.20
C ARG A 169 -13.95 -11.70 -23.70
N VAL A 170 -14.95 -11.17 -22.99
CA VAL A 170 -15.14 -11.42 -21.56
C VAL A 170 -15.46 -12.88 -21.25
N GLN A 171 -16.07 -13.61 -22.19
CA GLN A 171 -16.39 -15.03 -21.99
C GLN A 171 -15.15 -15.91 -22.06
N VAL A 172 -15.00 -16.79 -21.07
CA VAL A 172 -13.96 -17.84 -21.06
C VAL A 172 -14.55 -19.13 -21.61
N LYS A 173 -14.01 -19.60 -22.74
CA LYS A 173 -14.36 -20.92 -23.31
C LYS A 173 -13.20 -21.89 -23.23
N HIS A 174 -11.98 -21.36 -23.34
CA HIS A 174 -10.75 -22.11 -23.26
C HIS A 174 -9.76 -21.45 -22.31
N PHE A 175 -8.78 -22.21 -21.85
CA PHE A 175 -7.70 -21.72 -20.98
C PHE A 175 -6.99 -20.47 -21.54
N ASN A 176 -6.81 -20.38 -22.86
CA ASN A 176 -6.18 -19.24 -23.51
C ASN A 176 -7.00 -17.94 -23.39
N ASP A 177 -8.32 -18.02 -23.24
CA ASP A 177 -9.17 -16.86 -23.01
C ASP A 177 -8.94 -16.30 -21.60
N ALA A 178 -8.93 -17.19 -20.59
CA ALA A 178 -8.61 -16.82 -19.22
C ALA A 178 -7.20 -16.23 -19.11
N ARG A 179 -6.20 -16.85 -19.76
CA ARG A 179 -4.84 -16.31 -19.83
C ARG A 179 -4.83 -14.90 -20.44
N TRP A 180 -5.50 -14.69 -21.57
CA TRP A 180 -5.54 -13.41 -22.25
C TRP A 180 -6.19 -12.29 -21.41
N LEU A 181 -7.20 -12.64 -20.60
CA LEU A 181 -7.83 -11.74 -19.61
C LEU A 181 -6.89 -11.45 -18.44
N LEU A 182 -6.22 -12.46 -17.90
CA LEU A 182 -5.27 -12.32 -16.78
C LEU A 182 -4.04 -11.50 -17.17
N GLU A 183 -3.58 -11.57 -18.42
CA GLU A 183 -2.52 -10.71 -18.97
C GLU A 183 -2.92 -9.22 -19.00
N ARG A 184 -4.20 -8.90 -18.82
CA ARG A 184 -4.76 -7.54 -18.69
C ARG A 184 -5.23 -7.23 -17.26
N SER A 185 -4.89 -8.09 -16.30
CA SER A 185 -5.20 -7.85 -14.91
C SER A 185 -4.21 -6.89 -14.26
N VAL A 186 -4.72 -6.08 -13.34
CA VAL A 186 -3.96 -5.13 -12.53
C VAL A 186 -4.48 -5.14 -11.11
N ASN A 187 -3.59 -4.99 -10.13
CA ASN A 187 -3.99 -4.85 -8.75
C ASN A 187 -4.22 -3.37 -8.41
N LEU A 188 -5.42 -3.01 -7.98
CA LEU A 188 -5.77 -1.66 -7.53
C LEU A 188 -5.82 -1.61 -6.01
N ALA A 189 -5.12 -0.65 -5.41
CA ALA A 189 -5.08 -0.44 -3.95
C ALA A 189 -5.81 0.85 -3.50
N SER A 190 -6.54 1.53 -4.38
CA SER A 190 -7.25 2.75 -4.01
C SER A 190 -8.54 2.41 -3.26
N ARG A 191 -8.59 2.70 -1.96
CA ARG A 191 -9.72 2.35 -1.06
C ARG A 191 -11.09 2.73 -1.63
N SER A 192 -11.22 3.94 -2.17
CA SER A 192 -12.48 4.42 -2.74
C SER A 192 -12.89 3.61 -3.98
N ILE A 193 -11.96 3.37 -4.90
CA ILE A 193 -12.21 2.61 -6.13
C ILE A 193 -12.52 1.14 -5.81
N VAL A 194 -11.72 0.52 -4.95
CA VAL A 194 -11.92 -0.86 -4.52
C VAL A 194 -13.30 -1.05 -3.90
N SER A 195 -13.73 -0.13 -3.02
CA SER A 195 -15.07 -0.21 -2.43
C SER A 195 -16.21 -0.13 -3.45
N GLN A 196 -16.06 0.69 -4.49
CA GLN A 196 -17.06 0.81 -5.55
C GLN A 196 -17.08 -0.42 -6.46
N LEU A 197 -15.92 -0.96 -6.82
CA LEU A 197 -15.81 -2.17 -7.65
C LEU A 197 -16.30 -3.43 -6.92
N ILE A 198 -16.09 -3.51 -5.60
CA ILE A 198 -16.69 -4.58 -4.78
C ILE A 198 -18.21 -4.47 -4.84
N ALA A 199 -18.77 -3.27 -4.64
CA ALA A 199 -20.21 -3.02 -4.69
C ALA A 199 -20.84 -3.28 -6.07
N GLN A 200 -20.08 -3.11 -7.16
CA GLN A 200 -20.53 -3.47 -8.52
C GLN A 200 -20.64 -4.98 -8.74
N GLY A 201 -19.95 -5.80 -7.93
CA GLY A 201 -19.92 -7.25 -8.08
C GLY A 201 -19.03 -7.76 -9.22
N ALA A 202 -18.77 -9.06 -9.25
CA ALA A 202 -18.05 -9.71 -10.35
C ALA A 202 -18.90 -9.78 -11.63
N ASP A 203 -18.25 -9.86 -12.79
CA ASP A 203 -18.96 -10.09 -14.04
C ASP A 203 -19.62 -11.49 -14.02
N PRO A 204 -20.90 -11.64 -14.39
CA PRO A 204 -21.59 -12.93 -14.39
C PRO A 204 -20.85 -14.01 -15.19
N ALA A 205 -20.11 -13.62 -16.23
CA ALA A 205 -19.31 -14.56 -17.05
C ALA A 205 -18.18 -15.24 -16.27
N TRP A 206 -17.76 -14.68 -15.13
CA TRP A 206 -16.62 -15.17 -14.35
C TRP A 206 -17.01 -15.86 -13.05
N LYS A 207 -18.29 -15.83 -12.67
CA LYS A 207 -18.76 -16.34 -11.37
C LYS A 207 -18.32 -17.78 -11.09
N GLU A 208 -18.39 -18.63 -12.10
CA GLU A 208 -18.01 -20.05 -12.01
C GLU A 208 -16.58 -20.32 -12.51
N GLU A 209 -15.86 -19.30 -13.00
CA GLU A 209 -14.51 -19.45 -13.54
C GLU A 209 -13.48 -19.34 -12.40
N PRO A 210 -12.79 -20.43 -12.01
CA PRO A 210 -11.92 -20.42 -10.83
C PRO A 210 -10.81 -19.36 -10.89
N LEU A 211 -10.30 -19.07 -12.09
CA LEU A 211 -9.21 -18.11 -12.28
C LEU A 211 -9.68 -16.64 -12.22
N LEU A 212 -10.98 -16.37 -12.41
CA LEU A 212 -11.51 -15.01 -12.58
C LEU A 212 -12.64 -14.65 -11.63
N ARG A 213 -13.21 -15.59 -10.86
CA ARG A 213 -14.39 -15.38 -9.98
C ARG A 213 -14.27 -14.23 -8.97
N HIS A 214 -13.05 -13.85 -8.60
CA HIS A 214 -12.78 -12.74 -7.67
C HIS A 214 -12.31 -11.46 -8.37
N HIS A 215 -12.10 -11.50 -9.70
CA HIS A 215 -11.71 -10.33 -10.47
C HIS A 215 -12.91 -9.41 -10.70
N ARG A 216 -12.63 -8.12 -10.92
CA ARG A 216 -13.60 -7.15 -11.42
C ARG A 216 -13.26 -6.72 -12.83
N LEU A 217 -14.27 -6.35 -13.60
CA LEU A 217 -14.11 -5.88 -14.97
C LEU A 217 -14.18 -4.35 -14.98
N ILE A 218 -13.18 -3.70 -15.56
CA ILE A 218 -13.26 -2.29 -15.97
C ILE A 218 -13.24 -2.23 -17.48
N THR A 219 -14.17 -1.46 -18.04
CA THR A 219 -14.20 -1.17 -19.48
C THR A 219 -13.83 0.29 -19.72
N LEU A 220 -12.80 0.50 -20.52
CA LEU A 220 -12.36 1.81 -20.98
C LEU A 220 -13.06 2.19 -22.28
N ASP A 221 -13.37 3.47 -22.43
CA ASP A 221 -13.87 4.07 -23.66
C ASP A 221 -12.78 4.19 -24.74
N GLU A 222 -13.14 4.78 -25.88
CA GLU A 222 -12.22 5.00 -27.03
C GLU A 222 -11.03 5.92 -26.69
N THR A 223 -11.10 6.65 -25.58
CA THR A 223 -10.05 7.54 -25.09
C THR A 223 -9.20 6.92 -23.98
N ASP A 224 -9.30 5.60 -23.79
CA ASP A 224 -8.64 4.83 -22.73
C ASP A 224 -9.02 5.32 -21.32
N GLN A 225 -10.28 5.77 -21.15
CA GLN A 225 -10.80 6.32 -19.89
C GLN A 225 -12.08 5.61 -19.41
N CYS A 226 -12.33 5.69 -18.11
CA CYS A 226 -13.57 5.22 -17.49
C CYS A 226 -13.93 6.11 -16.30
N GLU A 227 -15.21 6.44 -16.14
CA GLU A 227 -15.72 7.15 -14.97
C GLU A 227 -16.31 6.16 -13.97
N LEU A 228 -15.83 6.22 -12.72
CA LEU A 228 -16.26 5.37 -11.61
C LEU A 228 -16.63 6.28 -10.44
N GLY A 229 -17.92 6.62 -10.33
CA GLY A 229 -18.43 7.59 -9.36
C GLY A 229 -17.78 8.97 -9.52
N ASN A 230 -17.09 9.43 -8.47
CA ASN A 230 -16.38 10.73 -8.45
C ASN A 230 -14.91 10.61 -8.89
N TYR A 231 -14.55 9.56 -9.62
CA TYR A 231 -13.20 9.32 -10.08
C TYR A 231 -13.18 9.01 -11.58
N ARG A 232 -12.09 9.41 -12.22
CA ARG A 232 -11.75 9.07 -13.59
C ARG A 232 -10.49 8.24 -13.58
N LEU A 233 -10.60 7.05 -14.16
CA LEU A 233 -9.49 6.14 -14.40
C LEU A 233 -9.04 6.32 -15.85
N ARG A 234 -7.74 6.47 -16.07
CA ARG A 234 -7.13 6.57 -17.39
C ARG A 234 -5.99 5.57 -17.49
N LEU A 235 -5.93 4.81 -18.57
CA LEU A 235 -4.77 3.99 -18.89
C LEU A 235 -3.72 4.85 -19.61
N ASP A 236 -2.62 5.13 -18.92
CA ASP A 236 -1.47 5.87 -19.44
C ASP A 236 -0.35 4.90 -19.83
N GLN A 237 0.28 5.15 -20.98
CA GLN A 237 1.31 4.24 -21.51
C GLN A 237 2.57 4.17 -20.64
N ASN A 238 2.88 5.23 -19.89
CA ASN A 238 4.09 5.31 -19.07
C ASN A 238 3.79 5.11 -17.59
N CYS A 239 2.64 5.61 -17.12
CA CYS A 239 2.26 5.60 -15.71
C CYS A 239 1.34 4.43 -15.33
N GLY A 240 0.86 3.64 -16.29
CA GLY A 240 -0.17 2.63 -16.05
C GLY A 240 -1.51 3.27 -15.72
N ILE A 241 -2.25 2.73 -14.75
CA ILE A 241 -3.58 3.27 -14.39
C ILE A 241 -3.42 4.50 -13.51
N VAL A 242 -3.91 5.63 -14.04
CA VAL A 242 -3.95 6.91 -13.34
C VAL A 242 -5.36 7.18 -12.85
N ILE A 243 -5.50 7.44 -11.55
CA ILE A 243 -6.76 7.75 -10.91
C ILE A 243 -6.79 9.24 -10.58
N THR A 244 -7.78 9.95 -11.11
CA THR A 244 -8.01 11.37 -10.81
C THR A 244 -9.39 11.57 -10.21
N LYS A 245 -9.53 12.47 -9.24
CA LYS A 245 -10.83 12.81 -8.65
C LYS A 245 -11.53 13.82 -9.56
N THR A 246 -12.71 13.49 -10.07
CA THR A 246 -13.54 14.43 -10.82
C THR A 246 -14.27 15.34 -9.83
N LEU A 247 -14.14 16.65 -9.99
CA LEU A 247 -14.95 17.61 -9.25
C LEU A 247 -16.43 17.42 -9.64
N PRO A 248 -17.38 17.53 -8.69
CA PRO A 248 -18.79 17.44 -9.04
C PRO A 248 -19.13 18.53 -10.06
N LYS A 249 -19.77 18.15 -11.17
CA LYS A 249 -20.33 19.10 -12.12
C LYS A 249 -21.34 19.96 -11.36
N THR A 250 -20.99 21.20 -11.06
CA THR A 250 -21.96 22.22 -10.63
C THR A 250 -22.95 22.39 -11.77
N SER A 251 -24.16 21.87 -11.62
CA SER A 251 -25.26 22.16 -12.52
C SER A 251 -25.44 23.69 -12.59
N PRO A 252 -25.50 24.31 -13.77
CA PRO A 252 -25.88 25.71 -13.86
C PRO A 252 -27.31 25.84 -13.32
N LYS A 253 -27.48 26.66 -12.28
CA LYS A 253 -28.81 27.11 -11.83
C LYS A 253 -29.50 27.71 -13.04
N THR A 254 -30.63 27.14 -13.43
CA THR A 254 -31.60 27.75 -14.35
C THR A 254 -31.93 29.15 -13.80
N PRO A 255 -31.85 30.23 -14.60
CA PRO A 255 -32.38 31.51 -14.18
C PRO A 255 -33.89 31.36 -14.02
N GLU A 256 -34.42 31.70 -12.83
CA GLU A 256 -35.84 31.98 -12.67
C GLU A 256 -36.15 33.22 -13.52
N GLU A 257 -36.95 33.05 -14.56
CA GLU A 257 -37.56 34.16 -15.30
C GLU A 257 -38.69 34.77 -14.44
N ASN A 258 -38.60 36.09 -14.23
CA ASN A 258 -39.66 36.95 -13.70
C ASN A 258 -40.79 37.13 -14.72
#